data_AF-A0A7V5VF42-F1
#
_entry.id   AF-A0A7V5VF42-F1
#
_cell.length_a   1.000
_cell.length_b   1.000
_cell.length_c   1.000
_cell.angle_alpha   90.00
_cell.angle_beta   90.00
_cell.angle_gamma   90.00
#
_symmetry.space_group_name_H-M   'P 1'
#
loop_
_entity.id
_entity.type
_entity.pdbx_description
1 polymer ?
#
loop_
_entity_poly.entity_id
_entity_poly.type
_entity_poly.pdbx_seq_one_letter_code
_entity_poly.pdbx_strand_id
1 'polypeptide(L)'
;MGESRVSGRGMVEERNRFIYSMLRDIKALEIMLERGLFEQGVERIGAEQEMCLVDRHWKPAPVNMSILSELNDKHFTTELARFNMEMNLDPLPFSGNCLSTLEGQIRDLITRVDDVAAKFNAHPILTGILPTIHKSDLVMENIT
;
A
#
# COMPACT_ATOMS: atom_id res chain seq x y z
N MET A 1 -4.80 -1.54 1.78
CA MET A 1 -4.89 -2.89 2.41
C MET A 1 -5.67 -2.85 3.73
N GLY A 2 -6.14 -4.00 4.23
CA GLY A 2 -6.97 -4.11 5.44
C GLY A 2 -6.19 -3.91 6.75
N GLU A 3 -6.81 -3.26 7.73
CA GLU A 3 -6.28 -3.16 9.10
C GLU A 3 -6.01 -4.56 9.68
N SER A 4 -4.77 -4.83 10.08
CA SER A 4 -4.39 -6.10 10.70
C SER A 4 -4.88 -6.15 12.16
N ARG A 5 -6.17 -6.44 12.35
CA ARG A 5 -6.72 -6.78 13.68
C ARG A 5 -6.53 -8.27 13.95
N VAL A 6 -5.27 -8.70 14.13
CA VAL A 6 -4.97 -10.09 14.47
C VAL A 6 -5.10 -10.27 15.99
N SER A 7 -6.22 -10.81 16.45
CA SER A 7 -6.33 -11.33 17.81
C SER A 7 -5.57 -12.67 17.89
N GLY A 8 -4.50 -12.71 18.69
CA GLY A 8 -3.52 -13.80 18.72
C GLY A 8 -4.00 -15.19 19.16
N ARG A 9 -5.31 -15.44 19.31
CA ARG A 9 -5.88 -16.77 19.60
C ARG A 9 -7.31 -16.88 19.04
N GLY A 10 -7.44 -17.19 17.76
CA GLY A 10 -8.73 -17.65 17.24
C GLY A 10 -9.05 -19.03 17.80
N MET A 11 -10.17 -19.16 18.52
CA MET A 11 -10.73 -20.48 18.87
C MET A 11 -10.88 -21.31 17.59
N VAL A 12 -10.75 -22.65 17.67
CA VAL A 12 -10.87 -23.56 16.50
C VAL A 12 -12.12 -23.26 15.67
N GLU A 13 -13.20 -22.84 16.32
CA GLU A 13 -14.46 -22.41 15.69
C GLU A 13 -14.33 -21.15 14.82
N GLU A 14 -13.60 -20.14 15.26
CA GLU A 14 -13.34 -18.92 14.47
C GLU A 14 -12.51 -19.24 13.23
N ARG A 15 -11.47 -20.07 13.39
CA ARG A 15 -10.67 -20.56 12.26
C ARG A 15 -11.53 -21.33 11.26
N ASN A 16 -12.40 -22.21 11.74
CA ASN A 16 -13.30 -22.95 10.87
C ASN A 16 -14.27 -22.01 10.13
N ARG A 17 -14.88 -21.03 10.81
CA ARG A 17 -15.75 -20.02 10.17
C ARG A 17 -15.03 -19.21 9.10
N PHE A 18 -13.79 -18.81 9.37
CA PHE A 18 -12.94 -18.12 8.40
C PHE A 18 -12.69 -18.97 7.16
N ILE A 19 -12.28 -20.23 7.33
CA ILE A 19 -12.07 -21.17 6.22
C ILE A 19 -13.36 -21.37 5.42
N TYR A 20 -14.51 -21.56 6.09
CA TYR A 20 -15.79 -21.69 5.39
C TYR A 20 -16.16 -20.46 4.58
N SER A 21 -15.88 -19.26 5.08
CA SER A 21 -16.14 -18.00 4.36
C SER A 21 -15.22 -17.88 3.14
N MET A 22 -13.94 -18.17 3.31
CA MET A 22 -12.97 -18.17 2.21
C MET A 22 -13.34 -19.15 1.10
N LEU A 23 -13.75 -20.38 1.44
CA LEU A 23 -14.19 -21.37 0.46
C LEU A 23 -15.47 -20.91 -0.27
N ARG A 24 -16.37 -20.20 0.42
CA ARG A 24 -17.57 -19.62 -0.19
C ARG A 24 -17.20 -18.51 -1.17
N ASP A 25 -16.26 -17.65 -0.83
CA ASP A 25 -15.80 -16.58 -1.71
C ASP A 25 -15.15 -17.14 -2.98
N ILE A 26 -14.34 -18.20 -2.85
CA ILE A 26 -13.78 -18.93 -4.00
C ILE A 26 -14.91 -19.52 -4.87
N LYS A 27 -15.93 -20.12 -4.26
CA LYS A 27 -17.06 -20.67 -5.02
C LYS A 27 -17.87 -19.58 -5.73
N ALA A 28 -18.04 -18.42 -5.10
CA ALA A 28 -18.68 -17.27 -5.72
C ALA A 28 -17.87 -16.76 -6.92
N LEU A 29 -16.54 -16.66 -6.78
CA LEU A 29 -15.64 -16.29 -7.87
C LEU A 29 -15.76 -17.26 -9.05
N GLU A 30 -15.76 -18.57 -8.80
CA GLU A 30 -15.96 -19.60 -9.83
C GLU A 30 -17.29 -19.40 -10.58
N ILE A 31 -18.39 -19.19 -9.86
CA ILE A 31 -19.71 -18.93 -10.46
C ILE A 31 -19.69 -17.64 -11.29
N MET A 32 -19.04 -16.59 -10.81
CA MET A 32 -18.93 -15.31 -11.54
C MET A 32 -18.14 -15.46 -12.84
N LEU A 33 -17.07 -16.27 -12.83
CA LEU A 33 -16.29 -16.58 -14.03
C LEU A 33 -17.11 -17.41 -15.03
N GLU A 34 -17.74 -18.51 -14.58
CA GLU A 34 -18.55 -19.38 -15.44
C GLU A 34 -19.74 -18.67 -16.08
N ARG A 35 -20.37 -17.75 -15.34
CA ARG A 35 -21.54 -17.00 -15.80
C ARG A 35 -21.20 -15.68 -16.48
N GLY A 36 -19.92 -15.34 -16.63
CA GLY A 36 -19.49 -14.09 -17.26
C GLY A 36 -20.02 -12.84 -16.54
N LEU A 37 -19.99 -12.83 -15.20
CA LEU A 37 -20.52 -11.72 -14.40
C LEU A 37 -19.54 -10.55 -14.23
N PHE A 38 -18.33 -10.67 -14.81
CA PHE A 38 -17.35 -9.58 -14.85
C PHE A 38 -17.58 -8.69 -16.07
N GLU A 39 -17.31 -7.39 -15.92
CA GLU A 39 -17.32 -6.45 -17.04
C GLU A 39 -16.34 -6.90 -18.13
N GLN A 40 -16.74 -6.76 -19.39
CA GLN A 40 -15.93 -7.07 -20.56
C GLN A 40 -15.84 -5.85 -21.48
N GLY A 41 -14.80 -5.80 -22.32
CA GLY A 41 -14.64 -4.78 -23.35
C GLY A 41 -13.93 -3.50 -22.90
N VAL A 42 -13.53 -3.39 -21.62
CA VAL A 42 -12.71 -2.29 -21.11
C VAL A 42 -11.52 -2.85 -20.34
N GLU A 43 -10.33 -2.62 -20.87
CA GLU A 43 -9.08 -2.88 -20.16
C GLU A 43 -8.72 -1.65 -19.32
N ARG A 44 -8.32 -1.87 -18.07
CA ARG A 44 -7.84 -0.82 -17.18
C ARG A 44 -6.48 -1.18 -16.61
N ILE A 45 -5.68 -0.16 -16.33
CA ILE A 45 -4.41 -0.27 -15.62
C ILE A 45 -4.52 0.52 -14.31
N GLY A 46 -4.06 -0.07 -13.23
CA GLY A 46 -3.78 0.60 -11.96
C GLY A 46 -2.36 0.23 -11.53
N ALA A 47 -1.81 0.98 -10.60
CA ALA A 47 -0.50 0.70 -10.04
C ALA A 47 -0.46 1.02 -8.55
N GLU A 48 0.34 0.26 -7.83
CA GLU A 48 0.75 0.55 -6.46
C GLU A 48 2.23 0.93 -6.50
N GLN A 49 2.61 1.95 -5.74
CA GLN A 49 3.99 2.40 -5.63
C GLN A 49 4.38 2.53 -4.17
N GLU A 50 5.31 1.69 -3.75
CA GLU A 50 5.93 1.78 -2.43
C GLU A 50 7.12 2.75 -2.43
N MET A 51 7.37 3.35 -1.28
CA MET A 51 8.51 4.23 -1.03
C MET A 51 9.03 4.06 0.40
N CYS A 52 10.33 4.26 0.58
CA CYS A 52 10.93 4.38 1.90
C CYS A 52 11.02 5.85 2.31
N LEU A 53 10.88 6.13 3.60
CA LEU A 53 11.11 7.42 4.20
C LEU A 53 12.49 7.43 4.82
N VAL A 54 13.27 8.46 4.53
CA VAL A 54 14.63 8.61 5.02
C VAL A 54 14.87 9.97 5.66
N ASP A 55 15.73 10.02 6.67
CA ASP A 55 16.16 11.26 7.30
C ASP A 55 17.28 11.96 6.49
N ARG A 56 17.76 13.09 7.00
CA ARG A 56 18.88 13.85 6.40
C ARG A 56 20.20 13.07 6.26
N HIS A 57 20.37 11.95 6.97
CA HIS A 57 21.54 11.06 6.88
C HIS A 57 21.25 9.84 5.99
N TRP A 58 20.14 9.86 5.26
CA TRP A 58 19.66 8.76 4.41
C TRP A 58 19.38 7.49 5.21
N LYS A 59 19.02 7.61 6.50
CA LYS A 59 18.63 6.49 7.36
C LYS A 59 17.12 6.33 7.42
N PRO A 60 16.58 5.11 7.65
CA PRO A 60 15.13 4.91 7.75
C PRO A 60 14.50 5.87 8.77
N ALA A 61 13.44 6.57 8.37
CA ALA A 61 12.73 7.53 9.21
C ALA A 61 11.35 6.97 9.59
N PRO A 62 11.12 6.52 10.85
CA PRO A 62 9.91 5.83 11.27
C PRO A 62 8.72 6.79 11.53
N VAL A 63 8.38 7.60 10.53
CA VAL A 63 7.40 8.71 10.62
C VAL A 63 6.19 8.53 9.69
N ASN A 64 5.98 7.34 9.11
CA ASN A 64 4.91 7.10 8.14
C ASN A 64 3.51 7.43 8.67
N MET A 65 3.18 7.05 9.91
CA MET A 65 1.87 7.30 10.51
C MET A 65 1.60 8.80 10.68
N SER A 66 2.63 9.59 11.02
CA SER A 66 2.51 11.04 11.13
C SER A 66 2.27 11.69 9.76
N ILE A 67 2.99 11.22 8.74
CA ILE A 67 2.81 11.69 7.35
C ILE A 67 1.43 11.29 6.82
N LEU A 68 0.98 10.05 7.03
CA LEU A 68 -0.34 9.57 6.60
C LEU A 68 -1.48 10.37 7.25
N SER A 69 -1.35 10.65 8.55
CA SER A 69 -2.31 11.47 9.29
C SER A 69 -2.42 12.89 8.73
N GLU A 70 -1.30 13.48 8.31
CA GLU A 70 -1.26 14.84 7.72
C GLU A 70 -1.74 14.84 6.27
N LEU A 71 -1.40 13.82 5.47
CA LEU A 71 -1.88 13.68 4.09
C LEU A 71 -3.40 13.51 4.04
N ASN A 72 -3.97 12.69 4.94
CA ASN A 72 -5.40 12.41 5.05
C ASN A 72 -6.07 12.14 3.69
N ASP A 73 -5.42 11.32 2.86
CA ASP A 73 -5.85 10.99 1.51
C ASP A 73 -5.86 9.47 1.33
N LYS A 74 -6.98 8.95 0.80
CA LYS A 74 -7.24 7.53 0.56
C LYS A 74 -6.22 6.86 -0.36
N HIS A 75 -5.49 7.62 -1.17
CA HIS A 75 -4.47 7.06 -2.05
C HIS A 75 -3.29 6.51 -1.24
N PHE A 76 -3.06 6.98 -0.02
CA PHE A 76 -1.93 6.55 0.79
C PHE A 76 -2.35 5.54 1.85
N THR A 77 -1.53 4.52 2.05
CA THR A 77 -1.70 3.53 3.10
C THR A 77 -0.38 3.28 3.81
N THR A 78 -0.47 2.77 5.05
CA THR A 78 0.70 2.27 5.75
C THR A 78 1.15 0.95 5.16
N GLU A 79 2.46 0.72 5.27
CA GLU A 79 3.11 -0.56 5.07
C GLU A 79 3.60 -1.14 6.41
N LEU A 80 4.09 -2.38 6.41
CA LEU A 80 4.53 -3.06 7.62
C LEU A 80 5.60 -2.29 8.41
N ALA A 81 6.58 -1.70 7.71
CA ALA A 81 7.61 -0.90 8.33
C ALA A 81 7.14 0.54 8.53
N ARG A 82 7.42 1.14 9.70
CA ARG A 82 7.07 2.53 10.04
C ARG A 82 7.78 3.60 9.21
N PHE A 83 8.72 3.17 8.36
CA PHE A 83 9.44 3.99 7.40
C PHE A 83 9.11 3.60 5.96
N ASN A 84 8.12 2.76 5.72
CA ASN A 84 7.57 2.49 4.39
C ASN A 84 6.17 3.11 4.26
N MET A 85 5.85 3.54 3.05
CA MET A 85 4.54 4.02 2.64
C MET A 85 4.20 3.46 1.27
N GLU A 86 2.92 3.22 1.02
CA GLU A 86 2.41 2.84 -0.28
C GLU A 86 1.41 3.89 -0.77
N MET A 87 1.45 4.18 -2.06
CA MET A 87 0.39 4.89 -2.75
C MET A 87 -0.30 3.99 -3.78
N ASN A 88 -1.62 4.02 -3.77
CA ASN A 88 -2.52 3.35 -4.70
C ASN A 88 -2.98 4.37 -5.74
N LEU A 89 -2.71 4.11 -7.03
CA LEU A 89 -3.11 5.01 -8.12
C LEU A 89 -4.54 4.72 -8.58
N ASP A 90 -5.18 5.73 -9.15
CA ASP A 90 -6.52 5.56 -9.72
C ASP A 90 -6.44 4.65 -10.96
N PRO A 91 -7.38 3.70 -11.12
CA PRO A 91 -7.42 2.87 -12.31
C PRO A 91 -7.82 3.69 -13.53
N LEU A 92 -7.04 3.58 -14.60
CA LEU A 92 -7.24 4.28 -15.86
C LEU A 92 -7.62 3.30 -16.98
N PRO A 93 -8.52 3.64 -17.91
CA PRO A 93 -8.68 2.90 -19.15
C PRO A 93 -7.33 2.76 -19.88
N PHE A 94 -6.95 1.54 -20.23
CA PHE A 94 -5.66 1.26 -20.85
C PHE A 94 -5.67 1.57 -22.34
N SER A 95 -5.68 2.85 -22.67
CA SER A 95 -5.72 3.36 -24.04
C SER A 95 -5.10 4.77 -24.13
N GLY A 96 -4.79 5.23 -25.35
CA GLY A 96 -4.32 6.60 -25.60
C GLY A 96 -3.08 6.97 -24.78
N ASN A 97 -3.19 8.03 -23.97
CA ASN A 97 -2.11 8.58 -23.15
C ASN A 97 -2.08 8.04 -21.71
N CYS A 98 -2.76 6.92 -21.42
CA CYS A 98 -2.91 6.38 -20.07
C CYS A 98 -1.60 6.27 -19.27
N LEU A 99 -0.50 5.82 -19.88
CA LEU A 99 0.79 5.66 -19.19
C LEU A 99 1.42 7.01 -18.79
N SER A 100 1.28 8.04 -19.62
CA SER A 100 1.74 9.39 -19.27
C SER A 100 0.86 10.02 -18.19
N THR A 101 -0.44 9.74 -18.21
CA THR A 101 -1.36 10.16 -17.15
C THR A 101 -1.01 9.47 -15.83
N LEU A 102 -0.73 8.16 -15.86
CA LEU A 102 -0.30 7.39 -14.70
C LEU A 102 1.01 7.94 -14.13
N GLU A 103 2.00 8.23 -14.99
CA GLU A 103 3.26 8.86 -14.57
C GLU A 103 3.03 10.22 -13.91
N GLY A 104 2.15 11.06 -14.47
CA GLY A 104 1.76 12.33 -13.87
C GLY A 104 1.22 12.15 -12.46
N GLN A 105 0.28 11.21 -12.28
CA GLN A 105 -0.27 10.89 -10.96
C GLN A 105 0.80 10.40 -9.97
N ILE A 106 1.74 9.54 -10.40
CA ILE A 106 2.87 9.10 -9.58
C ILE A 106 3.68 10.31 -9.08
N ARG A 107 4.06 11.22 -9.99
CA ARG A 107 4.88 12.40 -9.66
C ARG A 107 4.14 13.35 -8.71
N ASP A 108 2.86 13.60 -8.96
CA ASP A 108 2.04 14.48 -8.12
C ASP A 108 1.88 13.92 -6.70
N LEU A 109 1.62 12.61 -6.58
CA LEU A 109 1.51 11.94 -5.29
C LEU A 109 2.83 11.94 -4.52
N ILE A 110 3.96 11.64 -5.18
CA ILE A 110 5.28 11.68 -4.53
C ILE A 110 5.62 13.09 -4.06
N THR A 111 5.34 14.11 -4.88
CA THR A 111 5.58 15.51 -4.50
C THR A 111 4.80 15.88 -3.24
N ARG A 112 3.54 15.46 -3.14
CA ARG A 112 2.73 15.67 -1.93
C ARG A 112 3.31 14.96 -0.71
N VAL A 113 3.82 13.74 -0.87
CA VAL A 113 4.51 13.03 0.22
C VAL A 113 5.76 13.78 0.65
N ASP A 114 6.59 14.23 -0.29
CA ASP A 114 7.84 14.95 0.00
C ASP A 114 7.57 16.27 0.74
N ASP A 115 6.59 17.07 0.28
CA ASP A 115 6.18 18.32 0.93
C ASP A 115 5.73 18.11 2.38
N VAL A 116 4.99 17.03 2.64
CA VAL A 116 4.55 16.69 4.00
C VAL A 116 5.69 16.10 4.82
N ALA A 117 6.50 15.21 4.25
CA ALA A 117 7.62 14.54 4.90
C ALA A 117 8.68 15.56 5.37
N ALA A 118 8.88 16.65 4.62
CA ALA A 118 9.80 17.73 4.98
C ALA A 118 9.47 18.34 6.36
N LYS A 119 8.19 18.41 6.74
CA LYS A 119 7.74 18.88 8.08
C LYS A 119 8.27 17.99 9.21
N PHE A 120 8.58 16.73 8.90
CA PHE A 120 9.08 15.71 9.82
C PHE A 120 10.58 15.44 9.65
N ASN A 121 11.31 16.28 8.90
CA ASN A 121 12.72 16.08 8.53
C ASN A 121 12.98 14.74 7.80
N ALA A 122 12.02 14.30 6.98
CA ALA A 122 12.10 13.09 6.19
C ALA A 122 11.89 13.39 4.70
N HIS A 123 12.33 12.47 3.84
CA HIS A 123 12.13 12.49 2.40
C HIS A 123 11.74 11.10 1.88
N PRO A 124 10.86 11.00 0.88
CA PRO A 124 10.58 9.73 0.22
C PRO A 124 11.71 9.36 -0.75
N ILE A 125 12.02 8.07 -0.83
CA ILE A 125 12.91 7.49 -1.84
C ILE A 125 12.26 6.25 -2.46
N LEU A 126 12.30 6.18 -3.80
CA LEU A 126 11.85 5.01 -4.55
C LEU A 126 13.00 4.02 -4.69
N THR A 127 12.99 2.99 -3.86
CA THR A 127 13.95 1.87 -3.92
C THR A 127 13.27 0.60 -3.44
N GLY A 128 13.61 -0.55 -4.03
CA GLY A 128 13.04 -1.82 -3.59
C GLY A 128 13.54 -2.26 -2.22
N ILE A 129 14.84 -2.08 -1.95
CA ILE A 129 15.45 -2.31 -0.63
C ILE A 129 16.26 -1.08 -0.29
N LEU A 130 16.02 -0.49 0.88
CA LEU A 130 16.76 0.67 1.34
C LEU A 130 18.22 0.26 1.68
N PRO A 131 19.25 0.70 0.94
CA PRO A 131 20.61 0.20 1.13
C PRO A 131 21.23 0.55 2.49
N THR A 132 20.67 1.54 3.16
CA THR A 132 21.14 2.07 4.43
C THR A 132 20.44 1.48 5.65
N ILE A 133 19.50 0.55 5.45
CA ILE A 133 18.78 -0.16 6.52
C ILE A 133 19.72 -1.10 7.27
N HIS A 134 19.56 -1.17 8.59
CA HIS A 134 20.30 -2.06 9.49
C HIS A 134 19.35 -2.98 10.24
N LYS A 135 19.91 -4.05 10.81
CA LYS A 135 19.15 -4.94 11.71
C LYS A 135 18.52 -4.20 12.89
N SER A 136 19.16 -3.15 13.38
CA SER A 136 18.63 -2.29 14.45
C SER A 136 17.36 -1.54 14.05
N ASP A 137 17.12 -1.37 12.75
CA ASP A 137 15.93 -0.68 12.24
C ASP A 137 14.74 -1.65 12.13
N LEU A 138 14.99 -2.96 12.12
CA LEU A 138 14.02 -4.05 12.01
C LEU A 138 13.58 -4.58 13.38
N VAL A 139 13.23 -3.66 14.28
CA VAL A 139 12.72 -3.96 15.62
C VAL A 139 11.22 -3.74 15.69
N MET A 140 10.53 -4.36 16.66
CA MET A 140 9.07 -4.28 16.77
C MET A 140 8.57 -2.83 16.90
N GLU A 141 9.35 -1.93 17.49
CA GLU A 141 9.00 -0.51 17.61
C GLU A 141 8.90 0.20 16.26
N ASN A 142 9.57 -0.33 15.22
CA ASN A 142 9.59 0.19 13.86
C ASN A 142 8.66 -0.59 12.91
N ILE A 143 7.82 -1.47 13.44
CA ILE A 143 6.82 -2.24 12.70
C ILE A 143 5.44 -1.76 13.16
N THR A 144 4.50 -1.57 12.23
CA THR A 144 3.10 -1.20 12.52
C THR A 144 2.24 -2.40 12.85
#